data_AF-A0A1F6KHV5-F1
#
_entry.id   AF-A0A1F6KHV5-F1
#
_cell.length_a   1.000
_cell.length_b   1.000
_cell.length_c   1.000
_cell.angle_alpha   90.00
_cell.angle_beta   90.00
_cell.angle_gamma   90.00
#
_symmetry.space_group_name_H-M   'P 1'
#
loop_
_entity.id
_entity.type
_entity.pdbx_description
1 polymer ?
#
loop_
_entity_poly.entity_id
_entity_poly.type
_entity_poly.pdbx_seq_one_letter_code
_entity_poly.pdbx_strand_id
1 'polypeptide(L)'
;MDKFIGILIVSTSTILYAFLYPLLKKANQQLPPFTTMAISMFILFLLAAFSSIFLENGLQIKTNIIKNNLQILLTVGAINFIAFWLAILGFKYMAVWQQDMFALITPVVAGIFAYFLLGEKMNPNLFTGLIIMGAGLYIALR
;
A
#
# COMPACT_ATOMS: atom_id res chain seq x y z
N MET A 1 20.78 -4.39 -10.42
CA MET A 1 19.61 -3.55 -10.79
C MET A 1 19.90 -2.14 -10.32
N ASP A 2 19.75 -1.15 -11.18
CA ASP A 2 20.24 0.21 -10.88
C ASP A 2 19.39 0.85 -9.79
N LYS A 3 19.99 1.14 -8.62
CA LYS A 3 19.27 1.69 -7.44
C LYS A 3 18.49 2.96 -7.80
N PHE A 4 19.03 3.74 -8.74
CA PHE A 4 18.41 4.96 -9.25
C PHE A 4 17.07 4.70 -9.94
N ILE A 5 16.97 3.67 -10.80
CA ILE A 5 15.72 3.29 -11.47
C ILE A 5 14.67 2.88 -10.43
N GLY A 6 15.07 2.11 -9.41
CA GLY A 6 14.19 1.73 -8.32
C GLY A 6 13.62 2.94 -7.57
N ILE A 7 14.46 3.94 -7.27
CA ILE A 7 14.03 5.19 -6.60
C ILE A 7 13.01 5.94 -7.45
N LEU A 8 13.22 6.06 -8.76
CA LEU A 8 12.29 6.77 -9.65
C LEU A 8 10.92 6.07 -9.73
N ILE A 9 10.90 4.75 -9.86
CA ILE A 9 9.66 3.97 -9.91
C ILE A 9 8.88 4.12 -8.60
N VAL A 10 9.55 3.93 -7.46
CA VAL A 10 8.90 4.03 -6.14
C VAL A 10 8.41 5.46 -5.89
N SER A 11 9.20 6.48 -6.22
CA SER A 11 8.81 7.88 -6.05
C SER A 11 7.56 8.22 -6.86
N THR A 12 7.50 7.76 -8.12
CA THR A 12 6.32 7.93 -8.99
C THR A 12 5.10 7.25 -8.38
N SER A 13 5.27 6.02 -7.90
CA SER A 13 4.21 5.28 -7.19
C SER A 13 3.71 6.04 -5.97
N THR A 14 4.60 6.53 -5.10
CA THR A 14 4.24 7.29 -3.90
C THR A 14 3.44 8.55 -4.25
N ILE A 15 3.84 9.28 -5.30
CA ILE A 15 3.09 10.47 -5.76
C ILE A 15 1.67 10.07 -6.21
N LEU A 16 1.52 8.99 -6.97
CA LEU A 16 0.19 8.51 -7.39
C LEU A 16 -0.67 8.07 -6.19
N TYR A 17 -0.08 7.39 -5.22
CA TYR A 17 -0.78 7.00 -3.99
C TYR A 17 -1.20 8.20 -3.14
N ALA A 18 -0.44 9.31 -3.15
CA ALA A 18 -0.83 10.52 -2.44
C ALA A 18 -2.14 11.14 -2.98
N PHE A 19 -2.48 10.93 -4.26
CA PHE A 19 -3.77 11.36 -4.83
C PHE A 19 -4.93 10.45 -4.45
N LEU A 20 -4.66 9.21 -4.05
CA LEU A 20 -5.67 8.17 -3.85
C LEU A 20 -6.60 8.52 -2.69
N TYR A 21 -6.08 8.88 -1.51
CA TYR A 21 -6.91 9.18 -0.34
C TYR A 21 -7.80 10.42 -0.49
N PRO A 22 -7.33 11.56 -1.05
CA PRO A 22 -8.22 12.68 -1.36
C PRO A 22 -9.39 12.30 -2.28
N LEU A 23 -9.13 11.53 -3.34
CA LEU A 23 -10.17 11.09 -4.28
C LEU A 23 -11.15 10.11 -3.63
N LEU A 24 -10.64 9.15 -2.84
CA LEU A 24 -11.49 8.21 -2.09
C LEU A 24 -12.33 8.91 -1.03
N LYS A 25 -11.77 9.91 -0.34
CA LYS A 25 -12.53 10.72 0.64
C LYS A 25 -13.63 11.50 -0.06
N LYS A 26 -13.35 12.09 -1.23
CA LYS A 26 -14.35 12.78 -2.06
C LYS A 26 -15.47 11.82 -2.51
N ALA A 27 -15.13 10.63 -2.99
CA ALA A 27 -16.11 9.62 -3.41
C ALA A 27 -17.00 9.15 -2.24
N ASN A 28 -16.40 8.91 -1.06
CA ASN A 28 -17.13 8.46 0.13
C ASN A 28 -18.05 9.51 0.77
N GLN A 29 -17.99 10.77 0.33
CA GLN A 29 -19.02 11.75 0.72
C GLN A 29 -20.37 11.45 0.05
N GLN A 30 -20.36 10.74 -1.08
CA GLN A 30 -21.55 10.46 -1.90
C GLN A 30 -21.92 8.98 -1.93
N LEU A 31 -20.96 8.09 -1.63
CA LEU A 31 -21.12 6.63 -1.72
C LEU A 31 -20.81 5.94 -0.38
N PRO A 32 -21.51 4.84 -0.04
CA PRO A 32 -21.15 4.00 1.09
C PRO A 32 -19.72 3.41 0.95
N PRO A 33 -18.99 3.21 2.08
CA PRO A 33 -17.61 2.71 2.08
C PRO A 33 -17.37 1.44 1.26
N PHE A 34 -18.23 0.43 1.42
CA PHE A 34 -18.09 -0.85 0.72
C PHE A 34 -18.39 -0.72 -0.77
N THR A 35 -19.28 0.19 -1.17
CA THR A 35 -19.56 0.47 -2.59
C THR A 35 -18.36 1.14 -3.26
N THR A 36 -17.79 2.17 -2.63
CA THR A 36 -16.57 2.84 -3.10
C THR A 36 -15.41 1.83 -3.27
N MET A 37 -15.25 0.95 -2.28
CA MET A 37 -14.24 -0.09 -2.30
C MET A 37 -14.50 -1.13 -3.41
N ALA A 38 -15.72 -1.63 -3.56
CA ALA A 38 -16.05 -2.61 -4.59
C ALA A 38 -15.77 -2.07 -6.01
N ILE A 39 -16.19 -0.84 -6.31
CA ILE A 39 -15.98 -0.22 -7.62
C ILE A 39 -14.49 -0.02 -7.88
N SER A 40 -13.74 0.54 -6.92
CA SER A 40 -12.30 0.79 -7.10
C SER A 40 -11.49 -0.50 -7.25
N MET A 41 -11.80 -1.53 -6.46
CA MET A 41 -11.13 -2.83 -6.56
C MET A 41 -11.49 -3.58 -7.86
N PHE A 42 -12.72 -3.44 -8.35
CA PHE A 42 -13.13 -4.01 -9.63
C PHE A 42 -12.37 -3.37 -10.80
N ILE A 43 -12.23 -2.04 -10.81
CA ILE A 43 -11.44 -1.34 -11.83
C ILE A 43 -9.97 -1.76 -11.76
N LEU A 44 -9.40 -1.87 -10.55
CA LEU A 44 -8.04 -2.37 -10.35
C LEU A 44 -7.86 -3.79 -10.91
N PHE A 45 -8.81 -4.68 -10.65
CA PHE A 45 -8.81 -6.04 -11.20
C PHE A 45 -8.82 -6.04 -12.73
N LEU A 46 -9.69 -5.24 -13.36
CA LEU A 46 -9.76 -5.14 -14.82
C LEU A 46 -8.46 -4.60 -15.42
N LEU A 47 -7.89 -3.55 -14.84
CA LEU A 47 -6.62 -2.97 -15.30
C LEU A 47 -5.46 -3.95 -15.11
N ALA A 48 -5.40 -4.67 -14.00
CA ALA A 48 -4.39 -5.68 -13.75
C ALA A 48 -4.53 -6.87 -14.73
N ALA A 49 -5.75 -7.36 -14.95
CA ALA A 49 -6.01 -8.44 -15.90
C ALA A 49 -5.65 -8.03 -17.34
N PHE A 50 -6.06 -6.82 -17.75
CA PHE A 50 -5.68 -6.26 -19.04
C PHE A 50 -4.16 -6.14 -19.16
N SER A 51 -3.50 -5.55 -18.16
CA SER A 51 -2.04 -5.39 -18.18
C SER A 51 -1.30 -6.73 -18.23
N SER A 52 -1.79 -7.75 -17.52
CA SER A 52 -1.22 -9.10 -17.58
C SER A 52 -1.31 -9.67 -19.00
N ILE A 53 -2.44 -9.51 -19.67
CA ILE A 53 -2.59 -9.98 -21.07
C ILE A 53 -1.59 -9.28 -22.00
N PHE A 54 -1.32 -7.98 -21.87
CA PHE A 54 -0.46 -7.26 -22.82
C PHE A 54 1.03 -7.26 -22.48
N LEU A 55 1.37 -7.10 -21.19
CA LEU A 55 2.74 -6.91 -20.72
C LEU A 55 3.41 -8.21 -20.32
N GLU A 56 2.64 -9.23 -19.95
CA GLU A 56 3.15 -10.54 -19.52
C GLU A 56 2.96 -11.61 -20.61
N ASN A 57 2.63 -11.19 -21.84
CA ASN A 57 2.53 -12.07 -23.01
C ASN A 57 3.80 -12.91 -23.18
N GLY A 58 3.67 -14.23 -22.99
CA GLY A 58 4.76 -15.19 -23.10
C GLY A 58 5.30 -15.72 -21.77
N LEU A 59 4.91 -15.16 -20.63
CA LEU A 59 5.18 -15.77 -19.32
C LEU A 59 4.27 -16.99 -19.12
N GLN A 60 4.83 -18.19 -19.19
CA GLN A 60 4.09 -19.43 -18.89
C GLN A 60 3.82 -19.51 -17.38
N ILE A 61 2.66 -19.04 -16.95
CA ILE A 61 2.22 -19.20 -15.56
C ILE A 61 1.89 -20.67 -15.34
N LYS A 62 2.80 -21.39 -14.67
CA LYS A 62 2.57 -22.79 -14.29
C LYS A 62 1.52 -22.85 -13.19
N THR A 63 0.48 -23.64 -13.38
CA THR A 63 -0.62 -23.83 -12.42
C THR A 63 -0.14 -24.29 -11.03
N ASN A 64 0.95 -25.07 -10.98
CA ASN A 64 1.58 -25.46 -9.71
C ASN A 64 2.17 -24.28 -8.92
N ILE A 65 2.69 -23.24 -9.60
CA ILE A 65 3.20 -22.03 -8.94
C ILE A 65 2.04 -21.25 -8.32
N ILE A 66 0.91 -21.15 -9.01
CA ILE A 66 -0.30 -20.52 -8.46
C ILE A 66 -0.75 -21.26 -7.21
N LYS A 67 -0.88 -22.59 -7.27
CA LYS A 67 -1.32 -23.40 -6.11
C LYS A 67 -0.43 -23.21 -4.88
N ASN A 68 0.89 -23.21 -5.09
CA ASN A 68 1.86 -23.05 -4.00
C ASN A 68 1.82 -21.66 -3.36
N ASN A 69 1.40 -20.63 -4.10
CA ASN A 69 1.33 -19.24 -3.60
C ASN A 69 -0.09 -18.79 -3.26
N LEU A 70 -1.11 -19.61 -3.52
CA LEU A 70 -2.52 -19.23 -3.38
C LEU A 70 -2.85 -18.78 -1.96
N GLN A 71 -2.35 -19.49 -0.94
CA GLN A 71 -2.58 -19.11 0.45
C GLN A 71 -1.98 -17.73 0.78
N ILE A 72 -0.79 -17.43 0.27
CA ILE A 72 -0.15 -16.11 0.45
C ILE A 72 -0.98 -15.03 -0.23
N LEU A 73 -1.41 -15.27 -1.48
CA LEU A 73 -2.22 -14.31 -2.25
C LEU A 73 -3.59 -14.07 -1.61
N LEU A 74 -4.24 -15.11 -1.08
CA LEU A 74 -5.49 -14.97 -0.32
C LEU A 74 -5.27 -14.15 0.97
N THR A 75 -4.16 -14.39 1.67
CA THR A 75 -3.80 -13.62 2.86
C THR A 75 -3.56 -12.15 2.53
N VAL A 76 -2.84 -11.87 1.44
CA VAL A 76 -2.63 -10.50 0.93
C VAL A 76 -3.97 -9.83 0.60
N GLY A 77 -4.88 -10.54 -0.08
CA GLY A 77 -6.21 -10.03 -0.40
C GLY A 77 -7.03 -9.69 0.85
N ALA A 78 -7.01 -10.57 1.87
CA ALA A 78 -7.71 -10.34 3.13
C ALA A 78 -7.14 -9.15 3.92
N ILE A 79 -5.81 -9.04 4.00
CA ILE A 79 -5.13 -7.89 4.63
C ILE A 79 -5.49 -6.60 3.90
N ASN A 80 -5.42 -6.59 2.57
CA ASN A 80 -5.77 -5.43 1.76
C ASN A 80 -7.24 -5.03 1.96
N PHE A 81 -8.15 -6.01 2.07
CA PHE A 81 -9.55 -5.73 2.33
C PHE A 81 -9.73 -4.98 3.65
N ILE A 82 -9.17 -5.50 4.75
CA ILE A 82 -9.27 -4.90 6.08
C ILE A 82 -8.60 -3.52 6.11
N ALA A 83 -7.37 -3.42 5.58
CA ALA A 83 -6.61 -2.18 5.58
C ALA A 83 -7.31 -1.06 4.80
N PHE A 84 -7.83 -1.37 3.61
CA PHE A 84 -8.54 -0.41 2.78
C PHE A 84 -9.86 0.05 3.42
N TRP A 85 -10.61 -0.87 4.03
CA TRP A 85 -11.82 -0.53 4.78
C TRP A 85 -11.50 0.40 5.97
N LEU A 86 -10.47 0.07 6.76
CA LEU A 86 -10.04 0.90 7.89
C LEU A 86 -9.56 2.29 7.44
N ALA A 87 -8.84 2.39 6.33
CA ALA A 87 -8.41 3.67 5.76
C ALA A 87 -9.61 4.55 5.41
N ILE A 88 -10.61 4.00 4.72
CA ILE A 88 -11.86 4.70 4.41
C ILE A 88 -12.61 5.10 5.68
N LEU A 89 -12.74 4.18 6.64
CA LEU A 89 -13.42 4.44 7.90
C LEU A 89 -12.74 5.60 8.66
N GLY A 90 -11.41 5.66 8.61
CA GLY A 90 -10.61 6.71 9.21
C GLY A 90 -10.93 8.12 8.69
N PHE A 91 -11.44 8.26 7.45
CA PHE A 91 -11.82 9.57 6.90
C PHE A 91 -12.91 10.29 7.71
N LYS A 92 -13.67 9.54 8.52
CA LYS A 92 -14.69 10.08 9.45
C LYS A 92 -14.09 10.76 10.66
N TYR A 93 -12.88 10.37 11.06
CA TYR A 93 -12.26 10.80 12.32
C TYR A 93 -11.12 11.79 12.13
N MET A 94 -10.51 11.82 10.95
CA MET A 94 -9.35 12.67 10.69
C MET A 94 -9.28 13.16 9.24
N ALA A 95 -8.55 14.26 9.05
CA ALA A 95 -8.23 14.77 7.73
C ALA A 95 -7.25 13.82 7.00
N VAL A 96 -7.25 13.87 5.66
CA VAL A 96 -6.39 12.98 4.84
C VAL A 96 -4.92 13.20 5.18
N TRP A 97 -4.50 14.46 5.31
CA TRP A 97 -3.11 14.78 5.66
C TRP A 97 -2.69 14.20 7.01
N GLN A 98 -3.60 14.10 7.99
CA GLN A 98 -3.32 13.46 9.28
C GLN A 98 -3.11 11.96 9.12
N GLN A 99 -3.93 11.29 8.30
CA GLN A 99 -3.74 9.87 7.99
C GLN A 99 -2.40 9.59 7.30
N ASP A 100 -2.06 10.40 6.30
CA ASP A 100 -0.79 10.25 5.57
C ASP A 100 0.41 10.44 6.51
N MET A 101 0.29 11.38 7.45
CA MET A 101 1.26 11.61 8.49
C MET A 101 1.39 10.41 9.46
N PHE A 102 0.29 9.77 9.84
CA PHE A 102 0.34 8.51 10.61
C PHE A 102 0.90 7.33 9.79
N ALA A 103 0.67 7.31 8.47
CA ALA A 103 1.17 6.26 7.57
C ALA A 103 2.71 6.23 7.49
N LEU A 104 3.40 7.26 8.00
CA LEU A 104 4.86 7.29 8.17
C LEU A 104 5.40 6.20 9.12
N ILE A 105 4.54 5.51 9.88
CA ILE A 105 4.94 4.31 10.65
C ILE A 105 5.15 3.07 9.77
N THR A 106 4.58 3.06 8.56
CA THR A 106 4.60 1.90 7.65
C THR A 106 6.00 1.39 7.35
N PRO A 107 7.03 2.22 7.04
CA PRO A 107 8.39 1.74 6.80
C PRO A 107 9.00 0.97 7.98
N VAL A 108 8.63 1.30 9.22
CA VAL A 108 9.08 0.58 10.43
C VAL A 108 8.53 -0.83 10.42
N VAL A 109 7.21 -0.89 10.31
CA VAL A 109 6.44 -2.12 10.43
C VAL A 109 6.81 -3.03 9.26
N ALA A 110 6.90 -2.48 8.05
CA ALA A 110 7.37 -3.18 6.86
C ALA A 110 8.80 -3.70 7.02
N GLY A 111 9.73 -2.91 7.56
CA GLY A 111 11.11 -3.34 7.81
C GLY A 111 11.20 -4.49 8.81
N ILE A 112 10.42 -4.44 9.90
CA ILE A 112 10.31 -5.52 10.88
C ILE A 112 9.77 -6.80 10.22
N PHE A 113 8.68 -6.70 9.45
CA PHE A 113 8.13 -7.86 8.74
C PHE A 113 9.08 -8.38 7.66
N ALA A 114 9.81 -7.53 6.94
CA ALA A 114 10.83 -7.95 5.97
C ALA A 114 11.99 -8.69 6.64
N TYR A 115 12.43 -8.25 7.82
CA TYR A 115 13.42 -8.97 8.62
C TYR A 115 12.95 -10.39 8.96
N PHE A 116 11.73 -10.54 9.49
CA PHE A 116 11.23 -11.85 9.93
C PHE A 116 10.77 -12.76 8.79
N LEU A 117 10.14 -12.22 7.75
CA LEU A 117 9.55 -13.00 6.65
C LEU A 117 10.54 -13.27 5.52
N LEU A 118 11.42 -12.31 5.22
CA LEU A 118 12.34 -12.36 4.08
C LEU A 118 13.80 -12.55 4.51
N GLY A 119 14.12 -12.43 5.81
CA GLY A 119 15.48 -12.51 6.32
C GLY A 119 16.34 -11.31 5.93
N GLU A 120 15.73 -10.18 5.55
CA GLU A 120 16.46 -8.97 5.12
C GLU A 120 17.18 -8.32 6.31
N LYS A 121 18.42 -7.85 6.08
CA LYS A 121 19.17 -7.14 7.12
C LYS A 121 18.61 -5.73 7.31
N MET A 122 18.13 -5.42 8.52
CA MET A 122 17.75 -4.05 8.88
C MET A 122 18.99 -3.22 9.20
N ASN A 123 19.06 -2.00 8.64
CA ASN A 123 20.04 -1.02 9.04
C ASN A 123 19.59 -0.39 10.39
N PRO A 124 20.41 -0.43 11.45
CA PRO A 124 20.07 0.20 12.74
C PRO A 124 19.75 1.70 12.64
N ASN A 125 20.29 2.39 11.64
CA ASN A 125 20.02 3.82 11.40
C ASN A 125 18.54 4.10 11.04
N LEU A 126 17.79 3.07 10.64
CA LEU A 126 16.35 3.16 10.43
C LEU A 126 15.66 3.62 11.72
N PHE A 127 16.01 3.04 12.88
CA PHE A 127 15.38 3.38 14.16
C PHE A 127 15.59 4.86 14.52
N THR A 128 16.78 5.41 14.25
CA THR A 128 17.06 6.83 14.46
C THR A 128 16.22 7.71 13.53
N GLY A 129 16.10 7.34 12.25
CA GLY A 129 15.24 8.05 11.30
C GLY A 129 13.77 8.08 11.75
N LEU A 130 13.30 7.01 12.38
CA LEU A 130 11.93 6.89 12.86
C LEU A 130 11.64 7.71 14.10
N ILE A 131 12.61 7.82 15.02
CA ILE A 131 12.50 8.75 16.15
C ILE A 131 12.36 10.18 15.63
N ILE A 132 13.16 10.57 14.62
CA ILE A 132 13.09 11.89 14.00
C ILE A 132 11.74 12.11 13.31
N MET A 133 11.26 11.13 12.53
CA MET A 133 9.95 11.21 11.87
C MET A 133 8.80 11.29 12.87
N GLY A 134 8.85 10.51 13.95
CA GLY A 134 7.86 10.53 15.02
C GLY A 134 7.84 11.86 15.78
N ALA A 135 9.02 12.45 16.03
CA ALA A 135 9.11 13.79 16.62
C ALA A 135 8.53 14.86 15.68
N GLY A 136 8.84 14.79 14.38
CA GLY A 136 8.26 15.67 13.37
C GLY A 136 6.74 15.55 13.28
N LEU A 137 6.21 14.33 13.33
CA LEU A 137 4.78 14.05 13.39
C LEU A 137 4.12 14.66 14.63
N TYR A 138 4.73 14.47 15.81
CA TYR A 138 4.23 15.01 17.07
C TYR A 138 4.16 16.54 17.05
N ILE A 139 5.19 17.21 16.51
CA ILE A 139 5.21 18.67 16.35
C ILE A 139 4.12 19.12 15.37
N ALA A 140 3.94 18.43 14.25
CA ALA A 140 2.95 18.81 13.24
C ALA A 140 1.49 18.65 13.69
N LEU A 141 1.22 17.78 14.66
CA LEU A 141 -0.12 17.51 15.19
C LEU A 141 -0.50 18.35 16.41
N ARG A 142 0.43 19.14 16.98
CA ARG A 142 0.23 19.96 18.16
C ARG A 142 0.15 21.44 17.81
#